data_AF-A0A6C0UEY9-F1
#
_entry.id   AF-A0A6C0UEY9-F1
#
_cell.length_a   1.000
_cell.length_b   1.000
_cell.length_c   1.000
_cell.angle_alpha   90.00
_cell.angle_beta   90.00
_cell.angle_gamma   90.00
#
_symmetry.space_group_name_H-M   'P 1'
#
loop_
_entity.id
_entity.type
_entity.pdbx_description
1 polymer ?
#
loop_
_entity_poly.entity_id
_entity_poly.type
_entity_poly.pdbx_seq_one_letter_code
_entity_poly.pdbx_strand_id
1 'polypeptide(L)'
;MPDENRFSGLGDVVEEEEPEKEVEVAADESSDRETDATENTATSDADEQTSSSSGPAFEFEDTTAKSVYVRPETLSVMDDAEFEVESVLRREHDVRDLTGREFHDALVRVAAEHPEEVAEIILSTRDIPFTEHD
;
A
#
# COMPACT_ATOMS: atom_id res chain seq x y z
N MET A 1 -29.14 34.36 28.23
CA MET A 1 -29.16 33.10 27.46
C MET A 1 -29.62 33.48 26.06
N PRO A 2 -28.79 33.32 25.01
CA PRO A 2 -29.26 33.43 23.64
C PRO A 2 -29.83 32.09 23.20
N ASP A 3 -31.15 32.05 23.03
CA ASP A 3 -31.85 31.03 22.24
C ASP A 3 -31.80 31.47 20.78
N GLU A 4 -31.09 30.72 19.93
CA GLU A 4 -31.44 30.63 18.51
C GLU A 4 -30.67 29.47 17.86
N ASN A 5 -31.38 28.38 17.66
CA ASN A 5 -30.92 27.21 16.93
C ASN A 5 -30.58 27.60 15.49
N ARG A 6 -29.28 27.76 15.20
CA ARG A 6 -28.71 27.99 13.86
C ARG A 6 -29.06 26.92 12.81
N PHE A 7 -29.65 25.81 13.23
CA PHE A 7 -29.94 24.66 12.36
C PHE A 7 -31.41 24.57 11.91
N SER A 8 -32.26 25.54 12.25
CA SER A 8 -33.70 25.50 11.92
C SER A 8 -34.04 25.83 10.46
N GLY A 9 -33.04 25.97 9.57
CA GLY A 9 -33.22 26.40 8.18
C GLY A 9 -32.79 25.39 7.12
N LEU A 10 -32.55 24.12 7.48
CA LEU A 10 -32.05 23.08 6.56
C LEU A 10 -33.07 21.97 6.26
N GLY A 11 -34.34 22.17 6.61
CA GLY A 11 -35.39 21.15 6.48
C GLY A 11 -36.36 21.32 5.31
N ASP A 12 -36.07 22.18 4.32
CA ASP A 12 -37.01 22.54 3.26
C ASP A 12 -36.36 22.67 1.88
N VAL A 13 -35.64 21.64 1.44
CA VAL A 13 -35.24 21.45 0.02
C VAL A 13 -35.24 19.94 -0.29
N VAL A 14 -36.40 19.30 -0.16
CA VAL A 14 -36.69 17.99 -0.78
C VAL A 14 -38.11 18.05 -1.32
N GLU A 15 -38.27 18.65 -2.50
CA GLU A 15 -39.27 18.31 -3.52
C GLU A 15 -39.08 19.24 -4.71
N GLU A 16 -38.48 18.73 -5.79
CA GLU A 16 -38.87 19.04 -7.18
C GLU A 16 -38.06 18.12 -8.13
N GLU A 17 -38.79 17.45 -9.02
CA GLU A 17 -38.38 16.38 -9.93
C GLU A 17 -37.43 16.83 -11.07
N GLU A 18 -36.82 15.83 -11.73
CA GLU A 18 -35.66 15.84 -12.65
C GLU A 18 -35.76 16.75 -13.92
N PRO A 19 -34.62 17.00 -14.63
CA PRO A 19 -34.19 16.04 -15.66
C PRO A 19 -32.66 15.82 -15.77
N GLU A 20 -32.37 14.64 -16.31
CA GLU A 20 -31.10 14.08 -16.81
C GLU A 20 -30.14 15.13 -17.41
N LYS A 21 -28.89 15.14 -16.93
CA LYS A 21 -27.80 15.89 -17.54
C LYS A 21 -26.63 14.96 -17.85
N GLU A 22 -26.50 14.63 -19.12
CA GLU A 22 -25.33 14.00 -19.73
C GLU A 22 -24.06 14.77 -19.33
N VAL A 23 -23.13 14.10 -18.65
CA VAL A 23 -21.79 14.61 -18.42
C VAL A 23 -20.91 14.10 -19.55
N GLU A 24 -20.62 14.98 -20.50
CA GLU A 24 -19.59 14.79 -21.51
C GLU A 24 -18.26 14.49 -20.82
N VAL A 25 -17.73 13.28 -21.03
CA VAL A 25 -16.36 12.92 -20.68
C VAL A 25 -15.41 13.66 -21.61
N ALA A 26 -14.83 14.75 -21.11
CA ALA A 26 -13.71 15.40 -21.75
C ALA A 26 -12.54 14.40 -21.81
N ALA A 27 -12.17 14.03 -23.03
CA ALA A 27 -10.98 13.26 -23.33
C ALA A 27 -9.75 14.08 -22.93
N ASP A 28 -9.10 13.66 -21.84
CA ASP A 28 -7.82 14.19 -21.41
C ASP A 28 -6.74 13.67 -22.38
N GLU A 29 -6.21 14.59 -23.18
CA GLU A 29 -5.18 14.35 -24.17
C GLU A 29 -3.91 13.77 -23.52
N SER A 30 -3.57 12.55 -23.94
CA SER A 30 -2.23 12.10 -24.29
C SER A 30 -1.06 12.85 -23.62
N SER A 31 -0.77 12.50 -22.36
CA SER A 31 0.54 12.80 -21.78
C SER A 31 1.57 11.80 -22.32
N ASP A 32 2.12 12.13 -23.48
CA ASP A 32 3.38 11.62 -24.00
C ASP A 32 4.47 11.87 -22.94
N ARG A 33 4.88 10.81 -22.24
CA ARG A 33 6.09 10.83 -21.40
C ARG A 33 7.07 9.82 -21.95
N GLU A 34 8.08 10.40 -22.59
CA GLU A 34 9.21 9.75 -23.20
C GLU A 34 9.82 8.68 -22.28
N THR A 35 10.00 7.50 -22.87
CA THR A 35 10.83 6.42 -22.34
C THR A 35 12.28 6.88 -22.29
N ASP A 36 12.77 7.25 -21.10
CA ASP A 36 14.19 7.49 -20.87
C ASP A 36 14.91 6.13 -20.89
N ALA A 37 15.53 5.84 -22.04
CA ALA A 37 16.35 4.67 -22.24
C ALA A 37 17.64 4.81 -21.42
N THR A 38 17.73 4.09 -20.30
CA THR A 38 18.95 4.01 -19.51
C THR A 38 20.05 3.28 -20.29
N GLU A 39 20.90 4.06 -20.95
CA GLU A 39 22.11 3.61 -21.63
C GLU A 39 23.19 3.28 -20.58
N ASN A 40 23.21 2.03 -20.13
CA ASN A 40 24.19 1.52 -19.17
C ASN A 40 25.56 1.33 -19.86
N THR A 41 26.36 2.41 -19.94
CA THR A 41 27.75 2.34 -20.39
C THR A 41 28.67 2.21 -19.19
N ALA A 42 29.09 0.98 -18.89
CA ALA A 42 30.13 0.69 -17.92
C ALA A 42 31.51 0.96 -18.54
N THR A 43 32.24 1.93 -18.01
CA THR A 43 33.69 2.03 -18.16
C THR A 43 34.32 2.31 -16.80
N SER A 44 35.05 1.30 -16.31
CA SER A 44 35.88 1.34 -15.12
C SER A 44 36.99 2.37 -15.26
N ASP A 45 37.16 3.20 -14.23
CA ASP A 45 38.45 3.80 -13.92
C ASP A 45 38.67 3.67 -12.41
N ALA A 46 39.80 3.07 -12.06
CA ALA A 46 40.23 2.80 -10.71
C ALA A 46 41.07 3.99 -10.23
N ASP A 47 40.59 4.70 -9.22
CA ASP A 47 41.41 5.64 -8.45
C ASP A 47 41.23 5.37 -6.97
N GLU A 48 42.33 4.98 -6.33
CA GLU A 48 42.43 4.56 -4.95
C GLU A 48 42.72 5.81 -4.09
N GLN A 49 41.68 6.39 -3.49
CA GLN A 49 41.81 7.53 -2.57
C GLN A 49 40.80 7.44 -1.41
N THR A 50 41.31 6.98 -0.27
CA THR A 50 40.84 7.26 1.10
C THR A 50 39.33 7.50 1.25
N SER A 51 38.57 6.44 1.53
CA SER A 51 37.19 6.57 2.00
C SER A 51 37.19 7.14 3.42
N SER A 52 37.24 8.47 3.50
CA SER A 52 36.60 9.17 4.62
C SER A 52 35.17 8.64 4.69
N SER A 53 34.81 8.09 5.85
CA SER A 53 33.46 7.63 6.16
C SER A 53 32.50 8.83 6.15
N SER A 54 32.19 9.31 4.95
CA SER A 54 31.12 10.26 4.66
C SER A 54 29.86 9.48 4.26
N GLY A 55 29.56 8.43 5.03
CA GLY A 55 28.21 7.89 5.05
C GLY A 55 27.27 8.94 5.64
N PRO A 56 25.98 8.93 5.28
CA PRO A 56 25.00 9.79 5.92
C PRO A 56 25.06 9.64 7.45
N ALA A 57 24.76 10.71 8.19
CA ALA A 57 24.81 10.73 9.66
C ALA A 57 23.86 9.70 10.32
N PHE A 58 23.01 9.07 9.52
CA PHE A 58 22.21 7.92 9.86
C PHE A 58 22.49 6.84 8.82
N GLU A 59 22.86 5.64 9.27
CA GLU A 59 22.86 4.48 8.38
C GLU A 59 21.40 4.23 7.97
N PHE A 60 21.14 4.22 6.66
CA PHE A 60 19.88 3.71 6.16
C PHE A 60 19.88 2.20 6.40
N GLU A 61 18.92 1.67 7.14
CA GLU A 61 18.71 0.22 7.20
C GLU A 61 18.57 -0.32 5.78
N ASP A 62 19.44 -1.27 5.43
CA ASP A 62 19.54 -1.89 4.11
C ASP A 62 18.22 -2.59 3.77
N THR A 63 17.38 -1.89 3.01
CA THR A 63 16.05 -2.39 2.67
C THR A 63 15.83 -2.21 1.19
N THR A 64 15.39 -3.28 0.55
CA THR A 64 15.14 -3.28 -0.90
C THR A 64 13.66 -3.09 -1.14
N ALA A 65 13.29 -1.98 -1.78
CA ALA A 65 11.92 -1.76 -2.23
C ALA A 65 11.55 -2.80 -3.30
N LYS A 66 10.39 -3.45 -3.13
CA LYS A 66 9.81 -4.37 -4.11
C LYS A 66 8.34 -4.01 -4.32
N SER A 67 7.93 -3.89 -5.57
CA SER A 67 6.52 -3.78 -5.93
C SER A 67 5.89 -5.16 -6.05
N VAL A 68 4.67 -5.31 -5.54
CA VAL A 68 3.88 -6.56 -5.60
C VAL A 68 2.53 -6.25 -6.24
N TYR A 69 2.06 -7.15 -7.12
CA TYR A 69 0.74 -7.02 -7.74
C TYR A 69 -0.31 -7.70 -6.87
N VAL A 70 -1.13 -6.90 -6.21
CA VAL A 70 -2.22 -7.36 -5.35
C VAL A 70 -3.54 -6.83 -5.91
N ARG A 71 -4.58 -7.66 -5.85
CA ARG A 71 -5.92 -7.25 -6.29
C ARG A 71 -6.48 -6.20 -5.31
N PRO A 72 -7.23 -5.17 -5.77
CA PRO A 72 -7.76 -4.13 -4.90
C PRO A 72 -8.59 -4.67 -3.73
N GLU A 73 -9.38 -5.70 -3.98
CA GLU A 73 -10.19 -6.38 -2.96
C GLU A 73 -9.34 -7.02 -1.86
N THR A 74 -8.17 -7.58 -2.20
CA THR A 74 -7.25 -8.17 -1.23
C THR A 74 -6.48 -7.08 -0.47
N LEU A 75 -6.14 -5.98 -1.15
CA LEU A 75 -5.45 -4.86 -0.51
C LEU A 75 -6.32 -4.21 0.58
N SER A 76 -7.61 -4.01 0.31
CA SER A 76 -8.54 -3.45 1.32
C SER A 76 -8.62 -4.30 2.59
N VAL A 77 -8.59 -5.63 2.46
CA VAL A 77 -8.60 -6.54 3.63
C VAL A 77 -7.28 -6.46 4.40
N MET A 78 -6.16 -6.26 3.69
CA MET A 78 -4.86 -6.07 4.33
C MET A 78 -4.80 -4.77 5.13
N ASP A 79 -5.39 -3.68 4.63
CA ASP A 79 -5.46 -2.39 5.34
C ASP A 79 -6.24 -2.53 6.66
N ASP A 80 -7.35 -3.27 6.66
CA ASP A 80 -8.10 -3.60 7.87
C ASP A 80 -7.26 -4.44 8.85
N ALA A 81 -6.51 -5.43 8.33
CA ALA A 81 -5.61 -6.25 9.14
C ALA A 81 -4.45 -5.44 9.75
N GLU A 82 -3.91 -4.45 9.03
CA GLU A 82 -2.90 -3.54 9.56
C GLU A 82 -3.42 -2.78 10.78
N PHE A 83 -4.66 -2.25 10.70
CA PHE A 83 -5.29 -1.57 11.82
C PHE A 83 -5.53 -2.51 13.02
N GLU A 84 -5.94 -3.76 12.77
CA GLU A 84 -6.10 -4.75 13.84
C GLU A 84 -4.77 -5.05 14.55
N VAL A 85 -3.69 -5.25 13.78
CA VAL A 85 -2.34 -5.47 14.32
C VAL A 85 -1.89 -4.26 15.14
N GLU A 86 -2.05 -3.04 14.63
CA GLU A 86 -1.74 -1.81 15.40
C GLU A 86 -2.56 -1.76 16.71
N SER A 87 -3.83 -2.13 16.65
CA SER A 87 -4.70 -2.17 17.84
C SER A 87 -4.19 -3.12 18.91
N VAL A 88 -3.76 -4.33 18.53
CA VAL A 88 -3.17 -5.33 19.43
C VAL A 88 -1.87 -4.81 20.02
N LEU A 89 -0.95 -4.32 19.17
CA LEU A 89 0.32 -3.74 19.58
C LEU A 89 0.13 -2.62 20.61
N ARG A 90 -0.85 -1.74 20.39
CA ARG A 90 -1.13 -0.63 21.30
C ARG A 90 -1.76 -1.08 22.61
N ARG A 91 -2.69 -2.04 22.58
CA ARG A 91 -3.44 -2.48 23.77
C ARG A 91 -2.61 -3.39 24.66
N GLU A 92 -1.83 -4.29 24.06
CA GLU A 92 -1.15 -5.36 24.76
C GLU A 92 0.33 -5.06 25.02
N HIS A 93 0.95 -4.24 24.18
CA HIS A 93 2.38 -3.96 24.22
C HIS A 93 2.74 -2.47 24.36
N ASP A 94 1.75 -1.56 24.38
CA ASP A 94 1.91 -0.09 24.35
C ASP A 94 2.85 0.41 23.23
N VAL A 95 2.93 -0.37 22.15
CA VAL A 95 3.65 0.01 20.93
C VAL A 95 2.73 0.89 20.07
N ARG A 96 3.27 1.96 19.53
CA ARG A 96 2.54 2.98 18.76
C ARG A 96 3.34 3.34 17.51
N ASP A 97 2.69 4.08 16.62
CA ASP A 97 3.30 4.61 15.41
C ASP A 97 3.89 3.48 14.54
N LEU A 98 3.13 2.39 14.39
CA LEU A 98 3.51 1.26 13.54
C LEU A 98 3.78 1.78 12.12
N THR A 99 4.98 1.52 11.62
CA THR A 99 5.32 1.90 10.26
C THR A 99 4.88 0.82 9.29
N GLY A 100 4.43 1.23 8.10
CA GLY A 100 4.12 0.27 7.03
C GLY A 100 5.33 -0.63 6.71
N ARG A 101 6.57 -0.16 6.91
CA ARG A 101 7.77 -1.01 6.78
C ARG A 101 7.73 -2.21 7.73
N GLU A 102 7.53 -1.96 9.03
CA GLU A 102 7.53 -3.00 10.06
C GLU A 102 6.41 -4.00 9.80
N PHE A 103 5.23 -3.49 9.42
CA PHE A 103 4.09 -4.32 9.07
C PHE A 103 4.37 -5.21 7.85
N HIS A 104 4.82 -4.64 6.73
CA HIS A 104 5.12 -5.41 5.51
C HIS A 104 6.24 -6.43 5.73
N ASP A 105 7.29 -6.07 6.47
CA ASP A 105 8.40 -6.95 6.77
C ASP A 105 7.97 -8.12 7.68
N ALA A 106 7.10 -7.87 8.66
CA ALA A 106 6.47 -8.92 9.46
C ALA A 106 5.59 -9.85 8.60
N LEU A 107 4.75 -9.31 7.72
CA LEU A 107 3.93 -10.12 6.80
C LEU A 107 4.79 -11.04 5.92
N VAL A 108 5.91 -10.53 5.38
CA VAL A 108 6.83 -11.34 4.56
C VAL A 108 7.48 -12.44 5.39
N ARG A 109 7.86 -12.17 6.65
CA ARG A 109 8.39 -13.21 7.55
C ARG A 109 7.37 -14.30 7.84
N VAL A 110 6.12 -13.93 8.17
CA VAL A 110 5.04 -14.91 8.39
C VAL A 110 4.82 -15.75 7.14
N ALA A 111 4.69 -15.15 5.97
CA ALA A 111 4.53 -15.90 4.72
C ALA A 111 5.70 -16.84 4.42
N ALA A 112 6.93 -16.46 4.80
CA ALA A 112 8.12 -17.30 4.65
C ALA A 112 8.16 -18.47 5.64
N GLU A 113 7.60 -18.30 6.84
CA GLU A 113 7.46 -19.37 7.84
C GLU A 113 6.29 -20.32 7.52
N HIS A 114 5.31 -19.86 6.75
CA HIS A 114 4.09 -20.59 6.38
C HIS A 114 3.93 -20.79 4.86
N PRO A 115 4.91 -21.41 4.16
CA PRO A 115 4.85 -21.54 2.70
C PRO A 115 3.73 -22.46 2.19
N GLU A 116 3.30 -23.42 3.00
CA GLU A 116 2.23 -24.37 2.65
C GLU A 116 0.87 -23.68 2.59
N GLU A 117 0.58 -22.78 3.52
CA GLU A 117 -0.65 -21.97 3.53
C GLU A 117 -0.72 -21.06 2.29
N VAL A 118 0.42 -20.47 1.90
CA VAL A 118 0.52 -19.69 0.66
C VAL A 118 0.22 -20.57 -0.56
N ALA A 119 0.76 -21.79 -0.61
CA ALA A 119 0.49 -22.73 -1.69
C ALA A 119 -0.99 -23.14 -1.75
N GLU A 120 -1.62 -23.38 -0.60
CA GLU A 120 -3.05 -23.70 -0.50
C GLU A 120 -3.92 -22.57 -1.07
N ILE A 121 -3.66 -21.32 -0.70
CA ILE A 121 -4.38 -20.15 -1.23
C ILE A 121 -4.25 -20.07 -2.76
N ILE A 122 -3.05 -20.32 -3.30
CA ILE A 122 -2.82 -20.31 -4.75
C ILE A 122 -3.60 -21.42 -5.45
N LEU A 123 -3.61 -22.63 -4.88
CA LEU A 123 -4.34 -23.77 -5.43
C LEU A 123 -5.85 -23.54 -5.38
N SER A 124 -6.37 -23.04 -4.26
CA SER A 124 -7.76 -22.66 -4.11
C SER A 124 -8.18 -21.59 -5.13
N THR A 125 -7.33 -20.60 -5.39
CA THR A 125 -7.60 -19.55 -6.39
C THR A 125 -7.63 -20.09 -7.82
N ARG A 126 -6.99 -21.23 -8.07
CA ARG A 126 -6.95 -21.91 -9.38
C ARG A 126 -8.00 -23.01 -9.51
N ASP A 127 -8.85 -23.20 -8.51
CA ASP A 127 -9.80 -24.32 -8.42
C ASP A 127 -9.12 -25.71 -8.53
N ILE A 128 -7.88 -25.83 -8.06
CA ILE A 128 -7.13 -27.10 -8.05
C ILE A 128 -7.25 -27.72 -6.64
N PRO A 129 -7.68 -29.00 -6.52
CA PRO A 129 -7.77 -29.65 -5.22
C PRO A 129 -6.37 -29.85 -4.61
N PHE A 130 -6.20 -29.45 -3.35
CA PHE A 130 -4.99 -29.78 -2.58
C PHE A 130 -4.91 -31.30 -2.43
N THR A 131 -3.87 -31.91 -2.99
CA THR A 131 -3.64 -33.34 -2.87
C THR A 131 -2.49 -33.52 -1.89
N GLU A 132 -2.80 -33.90 -0.65
CA GLU A 132 -1.78 -34.35 0.31
C GLU A 132 -1.01 -35.51 -0.33
N HIS A 133 0.31 -35.35 -0.46
CA HIS A 133 1.19 -36.46 -0.80
C HIS A 133 1.53 -37.19 0.50
N ASP A 134 0.90 -38.35 0.70
CA ASP A 134 1.20 -39.37 1.73
C ASP A 134 2.61 -39.96 1.53
#